data_AF-A0AAN9S207-F1
#
_entry.id   AF-A0AAN9S207-F1
#
_cell.length_a   1.000
_cell.length_b   1.000
_cell.length_c   1.000
_cell.angle_alpha   90.00
_cell.angle_beta   90.00
_cell.angle_gamma   90.00
#
_symmetry.space_group_name_H-M   'P 1'
#
loop_
_entity.id
_entity.type
_entity.pdbx_description
1 polymer ?
#
loop_
_entity_poly.entity_id
_entity_poly.type
_entity_poly.pdbx_seq_one_letter_code
_entity_poly.pdbx_strand_id
1 'polypeptide(L)'
;MSRRYAGKKEEAFVLSLARGVGVCVCVTPQTETVTVLSSCTHNHTNTKTHTLIQNLLPMSMAGEQSNRCSSITIPLLEDEKVQQVNGSDGALDAKTYDLHTPHVDNASFFKTCFHLINALSGVGIISMPYALASGGWLSISLLFVIAIACYYTGMLVKKCMDMDPEIRTFPDIGQRAFGDKGRLIVSIAMNSELYLVVTGFLILEGDNLNKLVPNVQLQFAGLTFGGTTLFTMIATLVILPSMLLEDLSMLFYVSAGGALASSIFLLSLFWNGTIDGTGFHAKGSLFRLGGLPAAVSLYAFCYSAHPILPTLYNSMRDKSQFSRVLCACFSVCTLGYAAAGVLGYLMFGQEVESQVTLNLPTGKFSSHVAIFTTLVNPITKYALMLTPVINAVKNKISWHYNKRLTHILVSISMLISTLIVAVAIPLFGYLMSLIGALLSVSASILVPSVCYLKISGAYQRFGSEMIINYSIIIMGVIIAVVGTYTSLVDIVHNL
;
A
#
# COMPACT_ATOMS: atom_id res chain seq x y z
N MET A 1 22.24 -43.50 54.39
CA MET A 1 20.89 -44.10 54.39
C MET A 1 19.91 -42.95 54.20
N SER A 2 19.04 -42.83 53.20
CA SER A 2 18.57 -43.68 52.11
C SER A 2 18.02 -42.77 50.99
N ARG A 3 18.02 -43.26 49.75
CA ARG A 3 17.52 -42.59 48.53
C ARG A 3 15.98 -42.75 48.38
N ARG A 4 15.31 -41.81 47.69
CA ARG A 4 14.55 -42.00 46.40
C ARG A 4 13.25 -41.16 46.24
N TYR A 5 13.21 -40.47 45.09
CA TYR A 5 12.13 -40.30 44.08
C TYR A 5 10.80 -39.53 44.31
N ALA A 6 10.70 -38.41 43.57
CA ALA A 6 9.68 -38.00 42.58
C ALA A 6 8.16 -38.07 42.88
N GLY A 7 7.50 -36.91 42.71
CA GLY A 7 6.07 -36.77 42.45
C GLY A 7 5.75 -35.38 41.87
N LYS A 8 5.50 -35.31 40.56
CA LYS A 8 5.10 -34.12 39.78
C LYS A 8 3.66 -33.73 40.18
N LYS A 9 3.40 -32.46 40.53
CA LYS A 9 2.04 -31.91 40.67
C LYS A 9 1.48 -31.58 39.28
N GLU A 10 0.27 -32.05 39.00
CA GLU A 10 -0.56 -31.64 37.87
C GLU A 10 -1.20 -30.28 38.18
N GLU A 11 -1.00 -29.28 37.31
CA GLU A 11 -1.76 -28.03 37.33
C GLU A 11 -2.72 -28.03 36.13
N ALA A 12 -4.02 -27.92 36.40
CA ALA A 12 -5.05 -27.72 35.40
C ALA A 12 -5.13 -26.23 35.05
N PHE A 13 -4.96 -25.87 33.77
CA PHE A 13 -5.18 -24.52 33.27
C PHE A 13 -6.63 -24.39 32.75
N VAL A 14 -7.43 -23.53 33.39
CA VAL A 14 -8.73 -23.09 32.86
C VAL A 14 -8.52 -21.79 32.10
N LEU A 15 -8.55 -21.83 30.77
CA LEU A 15 -8.59 -20.61 29.94
C LEU A 15 -10.04 -20.13 29.82
N SER A 16 -10.36 -19.02 30.49
CA SER A 16 -11.61 -18.29 30.28
C SER A 16 -11.47 -17.41 29.02
N LEU A 17 -12.13 -17.80 27.93
CA LEU A 17 -12.36 -16.92 26.79
C LEU A 17 -13.78 -16.37 26.86
N ALA A 18 -13.88 -15.04 26.99
CA ALA A 18 -15.14 -14.32 26.93
C ALA A 18 -15.82 -14.56 25.56
N ARG A 19 -17.12 -14.89 25.63
CA ARG A 19 -18.06 -15.24 24.54
C ARG A 19 -18.08 -16.72 24.12
N GLY A 20 -18.68 -17.53 25.00
CA GLY A 20 -19.86 -18.33 24.60
C GLY A 20 -19.65 -19.68 23.89
N VAL A 21 -18.44 -20.25 23.87
CA VAL A 21 -18.23 -21.67 23.53
C VAL A 21 -17.11 -22.22 24.43
N GLY A 22 -17.46 -23.10 25.38
CA GLY A 22 -16.49 -23.78 26.22
C GLY A 22 -16.02 -25.08 25.57
N VAL A 23 -14.71 -25.23 25.37
CA VAL A 23 -14.08 -26.50 24.97
C VAL A 23 -13.28 -27.00 26.17
N CYS A 24 -13.61 -28.19 26.68
CA CYS A 24 -12.81 -28.87 27.69
C CYS A 24 -11.81 -29.78 27.00
N VAL A 25 -10.53 -29.64 27.34
CA VAL A 25 -9.46 -30.54 26.90
C VAL A 25 -8.92 -31.25 28.15
N CYS A 26 -9.12 -32.57 28.23
CA CYS A 26 -8.44 -33.40 29.22
C CYS A 26 -7.24 -34.07 28.57
N VAL A 27 -6.07 -33.94 29.19
CA VAL A 27 -4.84 -34.64 28.79
C VAL A 27 -4.51 -35.64 29.89
N THR A 28 -4.47 -36.93 29.59
CA THR A 28 -3.99 -37.97 30.51
C THR A 28 -2.58 -38.44 30.09
N PRO A 29 -1.68 -38.80 31.04
CA PRO A 29 -0.25 -38.81 30.74
C PRO A 29 0.32 -40.12 30.17
N GLN A 30 -0.49 -41.06 29.64
CA GLN A 30 0.04 -42.39 29.28
C GLN A 30 -0.39 -43.03 27.95
N THR A 31 -1.08 -42.33 27.06
CA THR A 31 -1.24 -42.79 25.66
C THR A 31 -1.37 -41.58 24.74
N GLU A 32 -0.58 -41.52 23.67
CA GLU A 32 -0.64 -40.46 22.65
C GLU A 32 -1.94 -40.57 21.82
N THR A 33 -3.05 -40.14 22.41
CA THR A 33 -4.33 -39.97 21.71
C THR A 33 -5.05 -38.72 22.22
N VAL A 34 -5.24 -37.74 21.33
CA VAL A 34 -6.07 -36.55 21.60
C VAL A 34 -7.49 -36.85 21.12
N THR A 35 -8.43 -36.98 22.05
CA THR A 35 -9.86 -37.14 21.71
C THR A 35 -10.55 -35.79 21.75
N VAL A 36 -10.96 -35.27 20.58
CA VAL A 36 -11.80 -34.07 20.47
C VAL A 36 -13.25 -34.51 20.35
N LEU A 37 -14.06 -34.26 21.38
CA LEU A 37 -15.51 -34.48 21.32
C LEU A 37 -16.19 -33.28 20.65
N SER A 38 -16.80 -33.47 19.48
CA SER A 38 -17.59 -32.42 18.83
C SER A 38 -19.00 -32.33 19.42
N SER A 39 -19.34 -31.15 19.94
CA SER A 39 -20.66 -30.49 19.96
C SER A 39 -21.93 -31.35 20.07
N CYS A 40 -22.57 -31.36 21.25
CA CYS A 40 -24.00 -31.61 21.38
C CYS A 40 -24.77 -30.29 21.21
N THR A 41 -25.58 -30.19 20.15
CA THR A 41 -26.60 -29.14 20.00
C THR A 41 -27.66 -29.29 21.08
N HIS A 42 -27.88 -28.21 21.85
CA HIS A 42 -28.98 -28.13 22.81
C HIS A 42 -30.30 -27.99 22.03
N ASN A 43 -31.13 -29.04 22.00
CA ASN A 43 -32.51 -28.92 21.57
C ASN A 43 -33.44 -29.35 22.72
N HIS A 44 -34.36 -28.46 23.05
CA HIS A 44 -35.40 -28.66 24.05
C HIS A 44 -36.39 -29.74 23.56
N THR A 45 -36.58 -30.84 24.30
CA THR A 45 -37.87 -31.48 24.63
C THR A 45 -37.70 -32.84 25.32
N ASN A 46 -38.56 -33.11 26.30
CA ASN A 46 -38.73 -34.33 27.09
C ASN A 46 -38.82 -35.62 26.24
N THR A 47 -38.26 -36.75 26.69
CA THR A 47 -38.96 -37.91 27.33
C THR A 47 -38.05 -39.17 27.35
N LYS A 48 -38.17 -39.96 28.43
CA LYS A 48 -37.51 -41.23 28.81
C LYS A 48 -37.37 -42.28 27.70
N THR A 49 -36.27 -43.07 27.68
CA THR A 49 -36.26 -44.56 27.88
C THR A 49 -34.84 -45.17 27.91
N HIS A 50 -34.73 -46.27 28.65
CA HIS A 50 -33.54 -47.09 28.95
C HIS A 50 -33.13 -48.06 27.81
N THR A 51 -31.92 -48.62 27.98
CA THR A 51 -31.51 -50.04 27.81
C THR A 51 -30.69 -50.55 26.59
N LEU A 52 -29.45 -50.98 26.91
CA LEU A 52 -28.79 -52.30 26.70
C LEU A 52 -28.21 -52.74 25.31
N ILE A 53 -26.87 -52.95 25.32
CA ILE A 53 -26.07 -54.15 24.93
C ILE A 53 -26.22 -54.74 23.50
N GLN A 54 -25.14 -54.85 22.72
CA GLN A 54 -24.29 -56.07 22.55
C GLN A 54 -23.28 -55.96 21.37
N ASN A 55 -22.02 -56.34 21.61
CA ASN A 55 -21.04 -56.71 20.58
C ASN A 55 -21.34 -58.11 20.04
N LEU A 56 -21.10 -58.35 18.73
CA LEU A 56 -20.65 -59.63 18.14
C LEU A 56 -20.24 -59.42 16.66
N LEU A 57 -18.97 -59.74 16.35
CA LEU A 57 -18.41 -60.04 15.01
C LEU A 57 -18.94 -61.42 14.52
N PRO A 58 -18.48 -61.99 13.38
CA PRO A 58 -18.34 -61.51 11.98
C PRO A 58 -18.92 -62.54 10.96
N MET A 59 -19.01 -62.27 9.65
CA MET A 59 -18.79 -63.30 8.60
C MET A 59 -18.73 -62.78 7.16
N SER A 60 -17.83 -63.44 6.41
CA SER A 60 -17.40 -63.36 5.01
C SER A 60 -18.49 -63.59 3.95
N MET A 61 -18.27 -63.12 2.70
CA MET A 61 -18.17 -63.95 1.47
C MET A 61 -18.16 -63.14 0.15
N ALA A 62 -17.04 -63.30 -0.58
CA ALA A 62 -16.80 -63.44 -2.04
C ALA A 62 -17.67 -62.75 -3.12
N GLY A 63 -16.99 -62.27 -4.19
CA GLY A 63 -17.63 -61.99 -5.49
C GLY A 63 -16.75 -61.32 -6.56
N GLU A 64 -15.90 -62.13 -7.21
CA GLU A 64 -15.53 -62.10 -8.65
C GLU A 64 -14.71 -60.99 -9.33
N GLN A 65 -14.03 -61.47 -10.37
CA GLN A 65 -12.83 -61.02 -11.07
C GLN A 65 -13.18 -60.54 -12.49
N SER A 66 -12.33 -59.69 -13.07
CA SER A 66 -11.76 -59.84 -14.43
C SER A 66 -11.99 -58.74 -15.49
N ASN A 67 -10.86 -58.40 -16.13
CA ASN A 67 -10.61 -57.90 -17.50
C ASN A 67 -10.85 -56.39 -17.78
N ARG A 68 -9.86 -55.59 -18.21
CA ARG A 68 -9.00 -55.77 -19.42
C ARG A 68 -7.76 -54.83 -19.46
N CYS A 69 -6.70 -55.37 -20.09
CA CYS A 69 -5.43 -54.80 -20.62
C CYS A 69 -5.56 -53.44 -21.36
N SER A 70 -4.51 -52.61 -21.60
CA SER A 70 -3.13 -52.90 -22.09
C SER A 70 -2.26 -51.60 -22.01
N SER A 71 -1.01 -51.64 -21.52
CA SER A 71 0.31 -51.68 -22.24
C SER A 71 0.68 -50.36 -22.99
N ILE A 72 1.86 -49.71 -22.88
CA ILE A 72 3.19 -50.12 -23.36
C ILE A 72 4.35 -49.25 -22.76
N THR A 73 5.51 -49.89 -22.71
CA THR A 73 6.91 -49.75 -22.20
C THR A 73 7.81 -48.51 -22.46
N ILE A 74 8.85 -48.46 -21.61
CA ILE A 74 10.04 -47.59 -21.31
C ILE A 74 11.17 -47.60 -22.40
N PRO A 75 12.21 -46.72 -22.36
CA PRO A 75 13.49 -47.02 -21.64
C PRO A 75 14.12 -45.79 -20.92
N LEU A 76 14.72 -45.86 -19.71
CA LEU A 76 15.95 -46.48 -19.16
C LEU A 76 17.29 -45.81 -19.54
N LEU A 77 18.02 -45.32 -18.52
CA LEU A 77 19.48 -45.22 -18.28
C LEU A 77 19.65 -44.75 -16.81
N GLU A 78 19.89 -45.62 -15.82
CA GLU A 78 21.20 -46.05 -15.24
C GLU A 78 22.09 -44.88 -14.74
N ASP A 79 22.70 -44.85 -13.56
CA ASP A 79 22.76 -45.71 -12.36
C ASP A 79 23.50 -44.89 -11.23
N GLU A 80 23.49 -45.40 -10.00
CA GLU A 80 24.38 -45.07 -8.83
C GLU A 80 24.16 -43.76 -8.01
N LYS A 81 24.08 -43.73 -6.66
CA LYS A 81 24.32 -44.70 -5.56
C LYS A 81 23.31 -44.54 -4.42
N VAL A 82 23.00 -45.68 -3.82
CA VAL A 82 22.21 -45.92 -2.60
C VAL A 82 23.10 -45.84 -1.35
N GLN A 83 22.60 -45.24 -0.26
CA GLN A 83 22.80 -45.80 1.09
C GLN A 83 21.61 -45.53 2.03
N GLN A 84 21.21 -46.62 2.68
CA GLN A 84 20.01 -47.00 3.46
C GLN A 84 19.83 -46.29 4.82
N VAL A 85 18.78 -46.43 5.66
CA VAL A 85 17.30 -46.69 5.69
C VAL A 85 16.98 -46.85 7.19
N ASN A 86 15.84 -46.30 7.66
CA ASN A 86 14.90 -46.80 8.69
C ASN A 86 14.07 -45.60 9.21
N GLY A 87 12.75 -45.58 9.30
CA GLY A 87 11.69 -46.57 9.09
C GLY A 87 10.34 -45.84 9.02
N SER A 88 9.32 -46.56 8.59
CA SER A 88 7.98 -46.16 8.15
C SER A 88 7.03 -45.66 9.24
N ASP A 89 6.07 -44.78 8.89
CA ASP A 89 4.65 -45.14 8.76
C ASP A 89 3.84 -43.96 8.20
N GLY A 90 2.96 -44.26 7.24
CA GLY A 90 2.12 -43.28 6.57
C GLY A 90 0.73 -43.17 7.20
N ALA A 91 0.16 -41.97 7.16
CA ALA A 91 -1.27 -41.75 7.32
C ALA A 91 -1.72 -40.44 6.65
N LEU A 92 -2.40 -40.61 5.50
CA LEU A 92 -3.57 -39.86 5.00
C LEU A 92 -3.71 -38.37 5.34
N ASP A 93 -3.48 -37.54 4.31
CA ASP A 93 -3.77 -36.10 4.29
C ASP A 93 -5.27 -35.80 4.51
N ALA A 94 -5.60 -35.29 5.70
CA ALA A 94 -6.82 -34.55 5.95
C ALA A 94 -6.58 -33.07 5.62
N LYS A 95 -7.12 -32.60 4.50
CA LYS A 95 -7.18 -31.16 4.12
C LYS A 95 -7.91 -30.37 5.21
N THR A 96 -7.14 -29.77 6.12
CA THR A 96 -7.63 -28.73 7.02
C THR A 96 -7.62 -27.42 6.24
N TYR A 97 -8.79 -26.77 6.17
CA TYR A 97 -8.93 -25.44 5.59
C TYR A 97 -8.25 -24.43 6.51
N ASP A 98 -6.98 -24.12 6.22
CA ASP A 98 -6.23 -23.11 6.96
C ASP A 98 -6.83 -21.71 6.74
N LEU A 99 -7.22 -21.13 7.87
CA LEU A 99 -7.63 -19.76 8.05
C LEU A 99 -6.46 -18.83 7.68
N HIS A 100 -6.55 -18.14 6.53
CA HIS A 100 -5.69 -17.04 6.07
C HIS A 100 -4.42 -16.79 6.90
N THR A 101 -3.41 -17.63 6.70
CA THR A 101 -2.03 -17.21 6.88
C THR A 101 -1.74 -16.21 5.76
N PRO A 102 -1.29 -14.98 6.05
CA PRO A 102 -0.82 -14.10 5.00
C PRO A 102 0.37 -14.80 4.35
N HIS A 103 0.26 -15.07 3.06
CA HIS A 103 1.33 -15.61 2.24
C HIS A 103 2.60 -14.80 2.55
N VAL A 104 3.62 -15.44 3.14
CA VAL A 104 4.94 -14.83 3.34
C VAL A 104 5.57 -14.79 1.95
N ASP A 105 5.15 -13.80 1.17
CA ASP A 105 5.76 -13.50 -0.12
C ASP A 105 7.22 -13.12 0.16
N ASN A 106 8.15 -14.04 -0.10
CA ASN A 106 9.58 -13.82 0.01
C ASN A 106 10.06 -12.88 -1.10
N ALA A 107 9.79 -11.57 -0.99
CA ALA A 107 10.20 -10.59 -1.98
C ALA A 107 11.73 -10.40 -1.98
N SER A 108 12.32 -10.41 -3.18
CA SER A 108 13.74 -10.11 -3.41
C SER A 108 14.01 -8.62 -3.36
N PHE A 109 15.28 -8.22 -3.18
CA PHE A 109 15.74 -6.83 -3.20
C PHE A 109 15.14 -6.02 -4.35
N PHE A 110 15.24 -6.52 -5.59
CA PHE A 110 14.74 -5.83 -6.77
C PHE A 110 13.21 -5.73 -6.80
N LYS A 111 12.49 -6.79 -6.42
CA LYS A 111 11.02 -6.76 -6.33
C LYS A 111 10.57 -5.68 -5.33
N THR A 112 11.24 -5.61 -4.19
CA THR A 112 11.02 -4.58 -3.16
C THR A 112 11.35 -3.17 -3.68
N CYS A 113 12.46 -3.00 -4.41
CA CYS A 113 12.82 -1.72 -5.02
C CYS A 113 11.78 -1.24 -6.02
N PHE A 114 11.30 -2.11 -6.92
CA PHE A 114 10.27 -1.73 -7.89
C PHE A 114 8.94 -1.36 -7.22
N HIS A 115 8.55 -2.06 -6.16
CA HIS A 115 7.37 -1.72 -5.37
C HIS A 115 7.51 -0.35 -4.70
N LEU A 116 8.66 -0.06 -4.07
CA LEU A 116 8.87 1.21 -3.42
C LEU A 116 9.04 2.37 -4.41
N ILE A 117 9.75 2.15 -5.52
CA ILE A 117 9.86 3.14 -6.61
C ILE A 117 8.48 3.40 -7.18
N ASN A 118 7.65 2.39 -7.43
CA ASN A 118 6.31 2.63 -7.93
C ASN A 118 5.44 3.40 -6.91
N ALA A 119 5.63 3.17 -5.61
CA ALA A 119 4.92 3.94 -4.59
C ALA A 119 5.37 5.41 -4.52
N LEU A 120 6.69 5.66 -4.59
CA LEU A 120 7.27 7.01 -4.60
C LEU A 120 7.05 7.69 -5.96
N SER A 121 7.66 7.15 -7.02
CA SER A 121 7.62 7.61 -8.40
C SER A 121 6.22 7.39 -9.00
N GLY A 122 5.29 8.27 -8.67
CA GLY A 122 3.97 8.34 -9.27
C GLY A 122 3.61 9.72 -9.76
N VAL A 123 2.36 10.10 -9.56
CA VAL A 123 1.77 11.35 -10.06
C VAL A 123 2.55 12.59 -9.60
N GLY A 124 3.28 12.50 -8.49
CA GLY A 124 4.20 13.53 -8.03
C GLY A 124 5.22 13.99 -9.08
N ILE A 125 5.72 13.11 -9.96
CA ILE A 125 6.72 13.50 -10.98
C ILE A 125 6.18 14.55 -11.97
N ILE A 126 4.87 14.55 -12.20
CA ILE A 126 4.18 15.41 -13.17
C ILE A 126 3.98 16.82 -12.61
N SER A 127 3.92 16.97 -11.29
CA SER A 127 3.82 18.26 -10.60
C SER A 127 5.18 18.84 -10.17
N MET A 128 6.29 18.13 -10.34
CA MET A 128 7.64 18.65 -10.01
C MET A 128 8.01 19.93 -10.75
N PRO A 129 7.72 20.05 -12.07
CA PRO A 129 7.92 21.32 -12.77
C PRO A 129 7.13 22.47 -12.13
N TYR A 130 5.87 22.21 -11.77
CA TYR A 130 4.99 23.20 -11.15
C TYR A 130 5.47 23.61 -9.75
N ALA A 131 5.92 22.65 -8.95
CA ALA A 131 6.50 22.91 -7.64
C ALA A 131 7.76 23.79 -7.74
N LEU A 132 8.64 23.49 -8.71
CA LEU A 132 9.83 24.30 -8.96
C LEU A 132 9.48 25.69 -9.53
N ALA A 133 8.48 25.81 -10.41
CA ALA A 133 8.02 27.09 -10.92
C ALA A 133 7.41 27.98 -9.82
N SER A 134 6.68 27.36 -8.89
CA SER A 134 6.06 28.03 -7.74
C SER A 134 7.09 28.60 -6.76
N GLY A 135 8.15 27.83 -6.45
CA GLY A 135 9.20 28.25 -5.51
C GLY A 135 10.39 28.99 -6.12
N GLY A 136 10.60 28.87 -7.44
CA GLY A 136 11.78 29.34 -8.15
C GLY A 136 12.99 28.39 -8.02
N TRP A 137 14.07 28.66 -8.75
CA TRP A 137 15.25 27.77 -8.81
C TRP A 137 15.80 27.35 -7.44
N LEU A 138 15.83 28.25 -6.46
CA LEU A 138 16.33 27.94 -5.12
C LEU A 138 15.46 26.92 -4.36
N SER A 139 14.18 26.73 -4.72
CA SER A 139 13.33 25.74 -4.06
C SER A 139 13.77 24.30 -4.33
N ILE A 140 14.60 24.05 -5.36
CA ILE A 140 15.20 22.72 -5.58
C ILE A 140 16.03 22.26 -4.37
N SER A 141 16.64 23.19 -3.64
CA SER A 141 17.36 22.84 -2.39
C SER A 141 16.41 22.25 -1.35
N LEU A 142 15.17 22.74 -1.28
CA LEU A 142 14.14 22.24 -0.38
C LEU A 142 13.66 20.84 -0.78
N LEU A 143 13.62 20.51 -2.08
CA LEU A 143 13.38 19.13 -2.54
C LEU A 143 14.38 18.15 -1.90
N PHE A 144 15.68 18.50 -1.89
CA PHE A 144 16.72 17.66 -1.28
C PHE A 144 16.60 17.61 0.25
N VAL A 145 16.29 18.73 0.91
CA VAL A 145 16.07 18.76 2.36
C VAL A 145 14.92 17.82 2.76
N ILE A 146 13.80 17.88 2.03
CA ILE A 146 12.64 17.02 2.27
C ILE A 146 12.98 15.56 1.96
N ALA A 147 13.71 15.29 0.88
CA ALA A 147 14.18 13.94 0.54
C ALA A 147 15.01 13.33 1.67
N ILE A 148 15.97 14.09 2.23
CA ILE A 148 16.82 13.66 3.34
C ILE A 148 15.97 13.41 4.59
N ALA A 149 15.03 14.32 4.90
CA ALA A 149 14.14 14.17 6.05
C ALA A 149 13.25 12.91 5.91
N CYS A 150 12.64 12.69 4.75
CA CYS A 150 11.80 11.53 4.49
C CYS A 150 12.59 10.22 4.46
N TYR A 151 13.82 10.22 3.92
CA TYR A 151 14.73 9.07 4.02
C TYR A 151 15.05 8.75 5.49
N TYR A 152 15.38 9.77 6.28
CA TYR A 152 15.66 9.62 7.70
C TYR A 152 14.45 9.06 8.45
N THR A 153 13.24 9.61 8.25
CA THR A 153 12.03 9.09 8.90
C THR A 153 11.65 7.70 8.40
N GLY A 154 11.95 7.34 7.16
CA GLY A 154 11.84 5.96 6.68
C GLY A 154 12.78 5.00 7.42
N MET A 155 13.99 5.46 7.74
CA MET A 155 14.92 4.72 8.62
C MET A 155 14.41 4.64 10.06
N LEU A 156 13.68 5.63 10.57
CA LEU A 156 13.01 5.55 11.87
C LEU A 156 11.91 4.49 11.86
N VAL A 157 11.10 4.40 10.79
CA VAL A 157 10.11 3.33 10.62
C VAL A 157 10.79 1.96 10.70
N LYS A 158 11.90 1.76 9.97
CA LYS A 158 12.70 0.53 10.07
C LYS A 158 13.14 0.25 11.51
N LYS A 159 13.69 1.25 12.22
CA LYS A 159 14.12 1.09 13.62
C LYS A 159 12.96 0.70 14.53
N CYS A 160 11.78 1.29 14.36
CA CYS A 160 10.58 0.90 15.11
C CYS A 160 10.24 -0.58 14.91
N MET A 161 10.30 -1.06 13.66
CA MET A 161 10.05 -2.46 13.34
C MET A 161 11.13 -3.42 13.83
N ASP A 162 12.39 -2.99 13.83
CA ASP A 162 13.50 -3.77 14.40
C ASP A 162 13.34 -3.92 15.93
N MET A 163 12.70 -2.96 16.61
CA MET A 163 12.46 -2.98 18.06
C MET A 163 11.26 -3.86 18.47
N ASP A 164 10.29 -4.09 17.58
CA ASP A 164 9.09 -4.84 17.89
C ASP A 164 8.58 -5.65 16.69
N PRO A 165 8.70 -7.00 16.72
CA PRO A 165 8.27 -7.87 15.61
C PRO A 165 6.75 -7.94 15.43
N GLU A 166 5.94 -7.45 16.39
CA GLU A 166 4.48 -7.40 16.26
C GLU A 166 4.02 -6.29 15.30
N ILE A 167 4.89 -5.31 15.00
CA ILE A 167 4.58 -4.24 14.07
C ILE A 167 4.55 -4.78 12.63
N ARG A 168 3.33 -4.89 12.07
CA ARG A 168 3.11 -5.41 10.71
C ARG A 168 2.66 -4.33 9.73
N THR A 169 1.94 -3.33 10.21
CA THR A 169 1.34 -2.26 9.43
C THR A 169 1.71 -0.90 10.02
N PHE A 170 1.53 0.16 9.23
CA PHE A 170 1.85 1.52 9.67
C PHE A 170 1.04 1.98 10.91
N PRO A 171 -0.26 1.70 11.03
CA PRO A 171 -1.01 1.97 12.26
C PRO A 171 -0.50 1.23 13.51
N ASP A 172 0.15 0.07 13.36
CA ASP A 172 0.70 -0.68 14.50
C ASP A 172 1.84 0.08 15.18
N ILE A 173 2.59 0.92 14.44
CA ILE A 173 3.60 1.81 15.02
C ILE A 173 2.94 2.82 15.98
N GLY A 174 1.82 3.40 15.56
CA GLY A 174 1.01 4.30 16.40
C GLY A 174 0.43 3.58 17.61
N GLN A 175 -0.03 2.35 17.43
CA GLN A 175 -0.53 1.52 18.54
C GLN A 175 0.57 1.24 19.55
N ARG A 176 1.77 0.90 19.08
CA ARG A 176 2.90 0.57 19.94
C ARG A 176 3.40 1.77 20.76
N ALA A 177 3.29 2.97 20.20
CA ALA A 177 3.70 4.21 20.86
C ALA A 177 2.64 4.79 21.83
N PHE A 178 1.35 4.76 21.44
CA PHE A 178 0.27 5.49 22.13
C PHE A 178 -1.00 4.66 22.39
N GLY A 179 -0.95 3.34 22.23
CA GLY A 179 -2.10 2.45 22.38
C GLY A 179 -3.15 2.66 21.29
N ASP A 180 -4.38 2.21 21.54
CA ASP A 180 -5.44 2.18 20.52
C ASP A 180 -5.81 3.57 19.97
N LYS A 181 -5.65 4.63 20.77
CA LYS A 181 -5.83 6.01 20.31
C LYS A 181 -4.79 6.37 19.23
N GLY A 182 -3.53 5.99 19.42
CA GLY A 182 -2.47 6.17 18.42
C GLY A 182 -2.75 5.40 17.15
N ARG A 183 -3.18 4.14 17.27
CA ARG A 183 -3.60 3.32 16.12
C ARG A 183 -4.69 4.01 15.30
N LEU A 184 -5.71 4.54 15.98
CA LEU A 184 -6.84 5.22 15.33
C LEU A 184 -6.39 6.49 14.60
N ILE A 185 -5.59 7.35 15.23
CA ILE A 185 -5.11 8.60 14.63
C ILE A 185 -4.25 8.32 13.39
N VAL A 186 -3.29 7.42 13.49
CA VAL A 186 -2.41 7.05 12.36
C VAL A 186 -3.23 6.41 11.24
N SER A 187 -4.19 5.55 11.57
CA SER A 187 -5.09 4.93 10.58
C SER A 187 -5.95 5.98 9.86
N ILE A 188 -6.50 6.96 10.57
CA ILE A 188 -7.28 8.05 9.94
C ILE A 188 -6.38 8.86 8.99
N ALA A 189 -5.21 9.31 9.45
CA ALA A 189 -4.29 10.10 8.63
C ALA A 189 -3.86 9.36 7.36
N MET A 190 -3.43 8.10 7.50
CA MET A 190 -3.05 7.23 6.39
C MET A 190 -4.21 7.01 5.41
N ASN A 191 -5.40 6.67 5.89
CA ASN A 191 -6.53 6.38 5.00
C ASN A 191 -7.05 7.62 4.30
N SER A 192 -7.08 8.77 4.97
CA SER A 192 -7.41 10.06 4.37
C SER A 192 -6.40 10.46 3.30
N GLU A 193 -5.11 10.22 3.53
CA GLU A 193 -4.07 10.44 2.53
C GLU A 193 -4.34 9.61 1.28
N LEU A 194 -4.40 8.29 1.43
CA LEU A 194 -4.59 7.36 0.31
C LEU A 194 -5.88 7.65 -0.47
N TYR A 195 -6.96 8.01 0.23
CA TYR A 195 -8.22 8.40 -0.39
C TYR A 195 -8.08 9.65 -1.27
N LEU A 196 -7.46 10.72 -0.77
CA LEU A 196 -7.31 11.94 -1.56
C LEU A 196 -6.28 11.79 -2.69
N VAL A 197 -5.24 10.94 -2.52
CA VAL A 197 -4.30 10.63 -3.59
C VAL A 197 -5.03 9.98 -4.78
N VAL A 198 -5.88 8.99 -4.52
CA VAL A 198 -6.64 8.36 -5.61
C VAL A 198 -7.73 9.28 -6.20
N THR A 199 -8.27 10.23 -5.43
CA THR A 199 -9.09 11.30 -5.99
C THR A 199 -8.30 12.14 -6.98
N GLY A 200 -7.08 12.56 -6.62
CA GLY A 200 -6.23 13.34 -7.51
C GLY A 200 -5.76 12.58 -8.75
N PHE A 201 -5.71 11.24 -8.69
CA PHE A 201 -5.52 10.39 -9.86
C PHE A 201 -6.68 10.52 -10.85
N LEU A 202 -7.94 10.56 -10.41
CA LEU A 202 -9.09 10.76 -11.30
C LEU A 202 -9.08 12.14 -11.97
N ILE A 203 -8.68 13.18 -11.24
CA ILE A 203 -8.55 14.54 -11.78
C ILE A 203 -7.50 14.54 -12.91
N LEU A 204 -6.32 13.98 -12.63
CA LEU A 204 -5.24 13.88 -13.60
C LEU A 204 -5.65 13.11 -14.87
N GLU A 205 -6.32 11.97 -14.73
CA GLU A 205 -6.83 11.21 -15.88
C GLU A 205 -7.79 12.06 -16.72
N GLY A 206 -8.74 12.73 -16.08
CA GLY A 206 -9.72 13.59 -16.75
C GLY A 206 -9.08 14.74 -17.52
N ASP A 207 -8.13 15.44 -16.90
CA ASP A 207 -7.44 16.58 -17.50
C ASP A 207 -6.58 16.16 -18.70
N ASN A 208 -5.83 15.05 -18.58
CA ASN A 208 -4.96 14.56 -19.64
C ASN A 208 -5.73 13.98 -20.83
N LEU A 209 -6.84 13.27 -20.58
CA LEU A 209 -7.72 12.79 -21.66
C LEU A 209 -8.41 13.95 -22.37
N ASN A 210 -8.88 14.96 -21.64
CA ASN A 210 -9.45 16.18 -22.22
C ASN A 210 -8.42 16.94 -23.07
N LYS A 211 -7.15 16.93 -22.68
CA LYS A 211 -6.05 17.51 -23.46
C LYS A 211 -5.82 16.79 -24.79
N LEU A 212 -5.97 15.46 -24.83
CA LEU A 212 -5.80 14.66 -26.05
C LEU A 212 -6.98 14.81 -27.02
N VAL A 213 -8.20 14.93 -26.49
CA VAL A 213 -9.42 15.06 -27.29
C VAL A 213 -10.19 16.31 -26.86
N PRO A 214 -9.73 17.51 -27.28
CA PRO A 214 -10.36 18.76 -26.89
C PRO A 214 -11.75 18.91 -27.55
N ASN A 215 -12.57 19.80 -26.99
CA ASN A 215 -13.89 20.19 -27.50
C ASN A 215 -14.99 19.13 -27.44
N VAL A 216 -14.81 18.07 -26.64
CA VAL A 216 -15.90 17.14 -26.35
C VAL A 216 -16.83 17.75 -25.31
N GLN A 217 -18.11 17.89 -25.68
CA GLN A 217 -19.18 18.28 -24.77
C GLN A 217 -20.34 17.30 -24.96
N LEU A 218 -20.91 16.82 -23.87
CA LEU A 218 -22.10 15.97 -23.91
C LEU A 218 -23.24 16.65 -23.18
N GLN A 219 -24.36 16.79 -23.88
CA GLN A 219 -25.63 17.20 -23.30
C GLN A 219 -26.43 15.95 -23.01
N PHE A 220 -26.66 15.65 -21.73
CA PHE A 220 -27.48 14.52 -21.31
C PHE A 220 -28.47 14.98 -20.25
N ALA A 221 -29.76 14.70 -20.46
CA ALA A 221 -30.85 15.07 -19.55
C ALA A 221 -30.88 16.56 -19.13
N GLY A 222 -30.52 17.48 -20.03
CA GLY A 222 -30.51 18.92 -19.77
C GLY A 222 -29.28 19.44 -19.00
N LEU A 223 -28.33 18.55 -18.66
CA LEU A 223 -27.05 18.91 -18.06
C LEU A 223 -25.96 18.89 -19.13
N THR A 224 -25.21 19.99 -19.26
CA THR A 224 -24.01 20.09 -20.10
C THR A 224 -22.80 19.62 -19.29
N PHE A 225 -22.26 18.45 -19.62
CA PHE A 225 -21.01 17.97 -19.04
C PHE A 225 -19.84 18.50 -19.87
N GLY A 226 -18.92 19.21 -19.21
CA GLY A 226 -17.64 19.59 -19.80
C GLY A 226 -16.76 18.36 -20.07
N GLY A 227 -15.82 18.48 -21.01
CA GLY A 227 -14.95 17.38 -21.41
C GLY A 227 -14.14 16.78 -20.25
N THR A 228 -13.61 17.61 -19.35
CA THR A 228 -12.89 17.14 -18.14
C THR A 228 -13.76 16.24 -17.28
N THR A 229 -14.97 16.67 -16.93
CA THR A 229 -15.92 15.87 -16.13
C THR A 229 -16.25 14.55 -16.81
N LEU A 230 -16.51 14.57 -18.13
CA LEU A 230 -16.80 13.37 -18.90
C LEU A 230 -15.63 12.38 -18.86
N PHE A 231 -14.41 12.85 -19.14
CA PHE A 231 -13.24 12.00 -19.15
C PHE A 231 -12.88 11.47 -17.76
N THR A 232 -13.12 12.22 -16.69
CA THR A 232 -13.01 11.71 -15.31
C THR A 232 -13.99 10.55 -15.06
N MET A 233 -15.24 10.63 -15.56
CA MET A 233 -16.20 9.52 -15.46
C MET A 233 -15.74 8.30 -16.27
N ILE A 234 -15.22 8.50 -17.48
CA ILE A 234 -14.68 7.41 -18.31
C ILE A 234 -13.49 6.74 -17.63
N ALA A 235 -12.54 7.52 -17.10
CA ALA A 235 -11.39 7.00 -16.36
C ALA A 235 -11.83 6.16 -15.16
N THR A 236 -12.86 6.61 -14.43
CA THR A 236 -13.46 5.86 -13.31
C THR A 236 -13.97 4.49 -13.76
N LEU A 237 -14.64 4.42 -14.92
CA LEU A 237 -15.14 3.16 -15.48
C LEU A 237 -14.01 2.22 -15.91
N VAL A 238 -12.90 2.77 -16.45
CA VAL A 238 -11.71 2.00 -16.82
C VAL A 238 -10.98 1.45 -15.59
N ILE A 239 -10.97 2.19 -14.49
CA ILE A 239 -10.34 1.78 -13.22
C ILE A 239 -11.19 0.76 -12.46
N LEU A 240 -12.52 0.79 -12.60
CA LEU A 240 -13.45 -0.05 -11.86
C LEU A 240 -13.08 -1.56 -11.86
N PRO A 241 -12.76 -2.22 -13.00
CA PRO A 241 -12.38 -3.63 -13.01
C PRO A 241 -11.19 -3.93 -12.10
N SER A 242 -10.20 -3.03 -12.05
CA SER A 242 -9.02 -3.21 -11.20
C SER A 242 -9.34 -3.19 -9.70
N MET A 243 -10.44 -2.53 -9.27
CA MET A 243 -10.89 -2.53 -7.88
C MET A 243 -11.59 -3.83 -7.47
N LEU A 244 -12.16 -4.54 -8.45
CA LEU A 244 -12.96 -5.73 -8.21
C LEU A 244 -12.10 -7.00 -8.20
N LEU A 245 -10.88 -6.93 -8.73
CA LEU A 245 -9.92 -8.01 -8.68
C LEU A 245 -9.32 -8.12 -7.28
N GLU A 246 -9.66 -9.19 -6.57
CA GLU A 246 -9.09 -9.53 -5.26
C GLU A 246 -7.69 -10.17 -5.38
N ASP A 247 -7.37 -10.71 -6.56
CA ASP A 247 -6.12 -11.43 -6.80
C ASP A 247 -5.02 -10.48 -7.28
N LEU A 248 -4.25 -10.02 -6.30
CA LEU A 248 -3.10 -9.15 -6.45
C LEU A 248 -1.79 -9.95 -6.72
N SER A 249 -1.87 -11.22 -7.13
CA SER A 249 -0.68 -12.02 -7.46
C SER A 249 0.17 -11.43 -8.60
N MET A 250 -0.41 -10.60 -9.47
CA MET A 250 0.27 -9.86 -10.55
C MET A 250 0.89 -8.52 -10.12
N LEU A 251 0.88 -8.19 -8.83
CA LEU A 251 1.32 -6.88 -8.33
C LEU A 251 2.72 -6.46 -8.75
N PHE A 252 3.63 -7.43 -8.90
CA PHE A 252 4.97 -7.15 -9.40
C PHE A 252 4.95 -6.58 -10.82
N TYR A 253 4.19 -7.19 -11.73
CA TYR A 253 4.12 -6.74 -13.13
C TYR A 253 3.46 -5.37 -13.24
N VAL A 254 2.39 -5.15 -12.46
CA VAL A 254 1.68 -3.87 -12.37
C VAL A 254 2.63 -2.78 -11.83
N SER A 255 3.38 -3.09 -10.78
CA SER A 255 4.35 -2.15 -10.17
C SER A 255 5.55 -1.87 -11.07
N ALA A 256 6.08 -2.88 -11.76
CA ALA A 256 7.16 -2.71 -12.72
C ALA A 256 6.71 -1.84 -13.91
N GLY A 257 5.46 -2.03 -14.37
CA GLY A 257 4.84 -1.22 -15.41
C GLY A 257 4.76 0.27 -15.03
N GLY A 258 4.32 0.60 -13.82
CA GLY A 258 4.26 2.00 -13.36
C GLY A 258 5.64 2.65 -13.17
N ALA A 259 6.63 1.91 -12.68
CA ALA A 259 8.01 2.40 -12.60
C ALA A 259 8.62 2.67 -13.99
N LEU A 260 8.35 1.78 -14.95
CA LEU A 260 8.75 1.95 -16.35
C LEU A 260 8.03 3.14 -16.99
N ALA A 261 6.72 3.28 -16.80
CA ALA A 261 5.93 4.41 -17.32
C ALA A 261 6.47 5.76 -16.83
N SER A 262 6.87 5.85 -15.56
CA SER A 262 7.51 7.06 -15.01
C SER A 262 8.86 7.36 -15.65
N SER A 263 9.64 6.33 -15.97
CA SER A 263 10.93 6.48 -16.67
C SER A 263 10.74 6.91 -18.12
N ILE A 264 9.76 6.33 -18.82
CA ILE A 264 9.42 6.71 -20.21
C ILE A 264 8.88 8.14 -20.25
N PHE A 265 8.08 8.55 -19.27
CA PHE A 265 7.61 9.93 -19.13
C PHE A 265 8.79 10.91 -19.06
N LEU A 266 9.77 10.65 -18.19
CA LEU A 266 10.99 11.47 -18.10
C LEU A 266 11.77 11.55 -19.41
N LEU A 267 11.97 10.41 -20.07
CA LEU A 267 12.66 10.35 -21.36
C LEU A 267 11.89 11.11 -22.44
N SER A 268 10.57 11.02 -22.43
CA SER A 268 9.69 11.74 -23.36
C SER A 268 9.74 13.24 -23.12
N LEU A 269 9.77 13.69 -21.86
CA LEU A 269 9.93 15.10 -21.51
C LEU A 269 11.30 15.64 -21.98
N PHE A 270 12.37 14.87 -21.76
CA PHE A 270 13.70 15.22 -22.25
C PHE A 270 13.76 15.29 -23.78
N TRP A 271 13.20 14.30 -24.47
CA TRP A 271 13.09 14.29 -25.94
C TRP A 271 12.30 15.50 -26.45
N ASN A 272 11.20 15.85 -25.75
CA ASN A 272 10.37 16.98 -26.13
C ASN A 272 11.14 18.31 -26.08
N GLY A 273 11.90 18.53 -25.01
CA GLY A 273 12.73 19.72 -24.83
C GLY A 273 13.90 19.82 -25.82
N THR A 274 14.53 18.71 -26.17
CA THR A 274 15.75 18.69 -27.00
C THR A 274 15.51 18.54 -28.50
N ILE A 275 14.61 17.63 -28.90
CA ILE A 275 14.49 17.16 -30.30
C ILE A 275 13.22 17.70 -30.94
N ASP A 276 12.08 17.64 -30.24
CA ASP A 276 10.79 18.04 -30.82
C ASP A 276 10.59 19.57 -30.86
N GLY A 277 11.55 20.34 -30.33
CA GLY A 277 11.68 21.77 -30.56
C GLY A 277 10.97 22.67 -29.54
N THR A 278 10.49 22.14 -28.41
CA THR A 278 9.95 22.98 -27.32
C THR A 278 11.06 23.86 -26.73
N GLY A 279 12.29 23.35 -26.69
CA GLY A 279 13.50 24.10 -26.33
C GLY A 279 13.60 24.41 -24.84
N PHE A 280 14.83 24.66 -24.38
CA PHE A 280 15.14 25.09 -23.01
C PHE A 280 15.43 26.58 -22.98
N HIS A 281 14.39 27.39 -23.18
CA HIS A 281 14.52 28.83 -23.37
C HIS A 281 14.02 29.64 -22.17
N ALA A 282 13.31 29.00 -21.24
CA ALA A 282 12.78 29.68 -20.06
C ALA A 282 13.90 29.97 -19.05
N LYS A 283 14.03 31.24 -18.66
CA LYS A 283 15.03 31.67 -17.65
C LYS A 283 14.59 31.35 -16.22
N GLY A 284 13.27 31.25 -15.99
CA GLY A 284 12.70 31.06 -14.65
C GLY A 284 12.97 32.25 -13.71
N SER A 285 12.29 32.26 -12.58
CA SER A 285 12.61 33.10 -11.42
C SER A 285 13.59 32.37 -10.49
N LEU A 286 14.49 33.13 -9.87
CA LEU A 286 15.47 32.59 -8.92
C LEU A 286 14.81 32.11 -7.63
N PHE A 287 13.87 32.90 -7.09
CA PHE A 287 13.24 32.65 -5.80
C PHE A 287 11.87 33.34 -5.70
N ARG A 288 10.85 32.62 -5.23
CA ARG A 288 9.49 33.15 -5.04
C ARG A 288 8.94 32.76 -3.67
N LEU A 289 9.10 33.67 -2.70
CA LEU A 289 8.64 33.46 -1.31
C LEU A 289 7.17 33.07 -1.21
N GLY A 290 6.29 33.69 -2.00
CA GLY A 290 4.84 33.43 -1.95
C GLY A 290 4.44 32.02 -2.38
N GLY A 291 5.19 31.37 -3.28
CA GLY A 291 4.90 30.01 -3.74
C GLY A 291 5.71 28.92 -3.04
N LEU A 292 6.58 29.28 -2.08
CA LEU A 292 7.35 28.30 -1.32
C LEU A 292 6.49 27.32 -0.51
N PRO A 293 5.41 27.75 0.18
CA PRO A 293 4.56 26.81 0.90
C PRO A 293 4.02 25.72 -0.03
N ALA A 294 3.45 26.10 -1.18
CA ALA A 294 2.95 25.16 -2.17
C ALA A 294 4.06 24.25 -2.72
N ALA A 295 5.23 24.81 -3.05
CA ALA A 295 6.37 24.03 -3.55
C ALA A 295 6.83 22.96 -2.54
N VAL A 296 7.02 23.35 -1.27
CA VAL A 296 7.45 22.46 -0.19
C VAL A 296 6.40 21.39 0.07
N SER A 297 5.12 21.74 0.04
CA SER A 297 4.02 20.79 0.20
C SER A 297 3.97 19.78 -0.95
N LEU A 298 4.14 20.21 -2.20
CA LEU A 298 4.20 19.32 -3.36
C LEU A 298 5.43 18.39 -3.31
N TYR A 299 6.57 18.88 -2.84
CA TYR A 299 7.74 18.02 -2.60
C TYR A 299 7.48 17.00 -1.49
N ALA A 300 6.83 17.40 -0.39
CA ALA A 300 6.47 16.48 0.70
C ALA A 300 5.51 15.39 0.23
N PHE A 301 4.54 15.74 -0.60
CA PHE A 301 3.64 14.78 -1.25
C PHE A 301 4.41 13.70 -2.03
N CYS A 302 5.44 14.09 -2.80
CA CYS A 302 6.18 13.14 -3.65
C CYS A 302 6.99 12.10 -2.88
N TYR A 303 7.41 12.42 -1.67
CA TYR A 303 8.14 11.49 -0.81
C TYR A 303 7.24 10.72 0.15
N SER A 304 5.91 10.75 -0.06
CA SER A 304 4.98 10.03 0.80
C SER A 304 4.85 8.56 0.39
N ALA A 305 5.63 7.71 1.03
CA ALA A 305 5.53 6.26 0.92
C ALA A 305 5.56 5.56 2.29
N HIS A 306 5.66 6.31 3.40
CA HIS A 306 5.81 5.74 4.74
C HIS A 306 4.73 4.76 5.14
N PRO A 307 3.44 4.97 4.80
CA PRO A 307 2.38 4.01 5.10
C PRO A 307 2.60 2.59 4.55
N ILE A 308 3.36 2.44 3.47
CA ILE A 308 3.64 1.12 2.85
C ILE A 308 4.96 0.50 3.33
N LEU A 309 5.81 1.24 4.05
CA LEU A 309 7.12 0.75 4.45
C LEU A 309 7.02 -0.49 5.36
N PRO A 310 6.10 -0.59 6.33
CA PRO A 310 6.02 -1.77 7.19
C PRO A 310 5.58 -3.05 6.48
N THR A 311 4.63 -2.94 5.56
CA THR A 311 4.20 -4.09 4.77
C THR A 311 5.34 -4.54 3.87
N LEU A 312 6.03 -3.59 3.23
CA LEU A 312 7.18 -3.88 2.37
C LEU A 312 8.34 -4.52 3.12
N TYR A 313 8.69 -4.02 4.30
CA TYR A 313 9.74 -4.57 5.16
C TYR A 313 9.41 -6.00 5.59
N ASN A 314 8.16 -6.29 5.96
CA ASN A 314 7.76 -7.63 6.38
C ASN A 314 7.66 -8.64 5.23
N SER A 315 7.45 -8.19 3.99
CA SER A 315 7.52 -9.03 2.80
C SER A 315 8.95 -9.28 2.31
N MET A 316 9.99 -8.66 2.88
CA MET A 316 11.36 -8.92 2.44
C MET A 316 11.88 -10.25 2.97
N ARG A 317 12.48 -11.04 2.08
CA ARG A 317 13.23 -12.26 2.47
C ARG A 317 14.40 -11.95 3.40
N ASP A 318 15.15 -10.89 3.09
CA ASP A 318 16.30 -10.43 3.88
C ASP A 318 16.09 -8.97 4.33
N LYS A 319 15.62 -8.82 5.56
CA LYS A 319 15.32 -7.53 6.20
C LYS A 319 16.55 -6.64 6.40
N SER A 320 17.76 -7.22 6.43
CA SER A 320 19.01 -6.45 6.56
C SER A 320 19.25 -5.52 5.35
N GLN A 321 18.66 -5.83 4.20
CA GLN A 321 18.82 -5.06 2.98
C GLN A 321 17.88 -3.85 2.89
N PHE A 322 16.89 -3.74 3.78
CA PHE A 322 15.87 -2.69 3.68
C PHE A 322 16.44 -1.27 3.69
N SER A 323 17.51 -1.02 4.45
CA SER A 323 18.21 0.28 4.43
C SER A 323 18.85 0.60 3.07
N ARG A 324 19.36 -0.42 2.38
CA ARG A 324 19.89 -0.28 1.01
C ARG A 324 18.77 -0.04 0.01
N VAL A 325 17.62 -0.72 0.18
CA VAL A 325 16.41 -0.47 -0.62
C VAL A 325 15.95 0.99 -0.46
N LEU A 326 15.79 1.47 0.78
CA LEU A 326 15.42 2.86 1.05
C LEU A 326 16.39 3.83 0.39
N CYS A 327 17.70 3.64 0.58
CA CYS A 327 18.72 4.52 0.00
C CYS A 327 18.64 4.55 -1.53
N ALA A 328 18.56 3.37 -2.18
CA ALA A 328 18.47 3.28 -3.63
C ALA A 328 17.18 3.93 -4.16
N CYS A 329 16.03 3.62 -3.58
CA CYS A 329 14.74 4.14 -4.05
C CYS A 329 14.61 5.65 -3.86
N PHE A 330 14.97 6.18 -2.68
CA PHE A 330 14.97 7.63 -2.44
C PHE A 330 15.94 8.35 -3.38
N SER A 331 17.13 7.80 -3.62
CA SER A 331 18.11 8.39 -4.55
C SER A 331 17.57 8.44 -5.98
N VAL A 332 17.07 7.31 -6.50
CA VAL A 332 16.51 7.23 -7.86
C VAL A 332 15.32 8.17 -8.02
N CYS A 333 14.39 8.20 -7.07
CA CYS A 333 13.22 9.08 -7.14
C CYS A 333 13.62 10.55 -7.03
N THR A 334 14.56 10.91 -6.15
CA THR A 334 15.04 12.30 -6.02
C THR A 334 15.68 12.79 -7.32
N LEU A 335 16.51 11.97 -7.95
CA LEU A 335 17.12 12.31 -9.25
C LEU A 335 16.06 12.45 -10.33
N GLY A 336 15.07 11.56 -10.38
CA GLY A 336 13.95 11.63 -11.30
C GLY A 336 13.10 12.90 -11.11
N TYR A 337 12.77 13.25 -9.87
CA TYR A 337 12.01 14.47 -9.55
C TYR A 337 12.78 15.74 -9.87
N ALA A 338 14.06 15.80 -9.51
CA ALA A 338 14.92 16.93 -9.85
C ALA A 338 15.03 17.08 -11.37
N ALA A 339 15.23 15.98 -12.10
CA ALA A 339 15.28 15.98 -13.56
C ALA A 339 13.96 16.46 -14.17
N ALA A 340 12.81 15.91 -13.75
CA ALA A 340 11.50 16.35 -14.20
C ALA A 340 11.32 17.85 -13.96
N GLY A 341 11.54 18.30 -12.71
CA GLY A 341 11.41 19.68 -12.29
C GLY A 341 12.25 20.63 -13.13
N VAL A 342 13.55 20.34 -13.27
CA VAL A 342 14.49 21.15 -14.06
C VAL A 342 14.09 21.18 -15.53
N LEU A 343 13.81 20.02 -16.15
CA LEU A 343 13.44 19.96 -17.56
C LEU A 343 12.17 20.75 -17.85
N GLY A 344 11.09 20.49 -17.09
CA GLY A 344 9.82 21.19 -17.28
C GLY A 344 9.93 22.69 -17.01
N TYR A 345 10.72 23.10 -16.02
CA TYR A 345 10.91 24.51 -15.71
C TYR A 345 11.77 25.24 -16.75
N LEU A 346 12.77 24.58 -17.34
CA LEU A 346 13.53 25.12 -18.48
C LEU A 346 12.68 25.22 -19.76
N MET A 347 11.68 24.35 -19.90
CA MET A 347 10.78 24.34 -21.07
C MET A 347 9.69 25.43 -20.97
N PHE A 348 9.06 25.58 -19.81
CA PHE A 348 7.84 26.40 -19.68
C PHE A 348 7.93 27.53 -18.66
N GLY A 349 9.00 27.60 -17.86
CA GLY A 349 9.22 28.70 -16.92
C GLY A 349 8.08 28.89 -15.92
N GLN A 350 7.56 30.10 -15.83
CA GLN A 350 6.49 30.44 -14.89
C GLN A 350 5.08 30.05 -15.39
N GLU A 351 4.97 29.60 -16.63
CA GLU A 351 3.71 29.18 -17.25
C GLU A 351 3.46 27.67 -17.08
N VAL A 352 4.30 26.98 -16.30
CA VAL A 352 4.09 25.56 -15.98
C VAL A 352 2.73 25.41 -15.28
N GLU A 353 1.87 24.58 -15.86
CA GLU A 353 0.60 24.17 -15.29
C GLU A 353 0.81 23.16 -14.16
N SER A 354 -0.19 22.99 -13.30
CA SER A 354 -0.14 22.03 -12.17
C SER A 354 0.23 20.60 -12.58
N GLN A 355 -0.03 20.27 -13.85
CA GLN A 355 0.43 19.07 -14.52
C GLN A 355 1.22 19.48 -15.76
N VAL A 356 2.53 19.18 -15.81
CA VAL A 356 3.38 19.59 -16.95
C VAL A 356 2.92 19.01 -18.29
N THR A 357 2.17 17.90 -18.26
CA THR A 357 1.57 17.30 -19.45
C THR A 357 0.58 18.23 -20.15
N LEU A 358 -0.08 19.14 -19.43
CA LEU A 358 -1.01 20.10 -20.00
C LEU A 358 -0.30 21.20 -20.81
N ASN A 359 0.97 21.48 -20.49
CA ASN A 359 1.82 22.37 -21.27
C ASN A 359 2.37 21.72 -22.55
N LEU A 360 2.40 20.39 -22.64
CA LEU A 360 3.02 19.71 -23.78
C LEU A 360 2.23 19.97 -25.09
N PRO A 361 2.93 20.27 -26.19
CA PRO A 361 2.30 20.51 -27.48
C PRO A 361 1.79 19.20 -28.10
N THR A 362 0.47 19.07 -28.27
CA THR A 362 -0.17 17.84 -28.79
C THR A 362 0.19 17.52 -30.24
N GLY A 363 0.85 18.42 -30.99
CA GLY A 363 1.33 18.12 -32.34
C GLY A 363 2.59 17.25 -32.43
N LYS A 364 3.18 16.84 -31.29
CA LYS A 364 4.47 16.14 -31.24
C LYS A 364 4.34 14.69 -30.77
N PHE A 365 5.21 13.81 -31.26
CA PHE A 365 5.20 12.39 -30.90
C PHE A 365 5.58 12.19 -29.43
N SER A 366 6.65 12.84 -28.94
CA SER A 366 7.06 12.73 -27.54
C SER A 366 5.98 13.20 -26.56
N SER A 367 5.19 14.21 -26.94
CA SER A 367 4.07 14.70 -26.13
C SER A 367 2.99 13.65 -25.98
N HIS A 368 2.60 12.96 -27.06
CA HIS A 368 1.65 11.86 -26.98
C HIS A 368 2.17 10.73 -26.09
N VAL A 369 3.44 10.32 -26.27
CA VAL A 369 4.04 9.27 -25.44
C VAL A 369 4.05 9.67 -23.96
N ALA A 370 4.44 10.92 -23.64
CA ALA A 370 4.43 11.43 -22.27
C ALA A 370 3.02 11.44 -21.64
N ILE A 371 2.00 11.87 -22.41
CA ILE A 371 0.61 11.90 -21.93
C ILE A 371 0.07 10.48 -21.75
N PHE A 372 0.22 9.58 -22.73
CA PHE A 372 -0.27 8.20 -22.62
C PHE A 372 0.41 7.42 -21.47
N THR A 373 1.72 7.58 -21.28
CA THR A 373 2.42 6.91 -20.17
C THR A 373 2.02 7.45 -18.82
N THR A 374 1.66 8.74 -18.74
CA THR A 374 1.08 9.33 -17.54
C THR A 374 -0.25 8.66 -17.15
N LEU A 375 -1.10 8.31 -18.13
CA LEU A 375 -2.39 7.65 -17.88
C LEU A 375 -2.23 6.20 -17.35
N VAL A 376 -1.11 5.54 -17.60
CA VAL A 376 -0.85 4.18 -17.10
C VAL A 376 -0.61 4.18 -15.59
N ASN A 377 -0.01 5.23 -15.05
CA ASN A 377 0.42 5.30 -13.65
C ASN A 377 -0.76 5.26 -12.66
N PRO A 378 -1.78 6.11 -12.78
CA PRO A 378 -2.99 6.04 -11.96
C PRO A 378 -3.67 4.68 -12.00
N ILE A 379 -3.89 4.12 -13.20
CA ILE A 379 -4.59 2.83 -13.38
C ILE A 379 -3.87 1.71 -12.62
N THR A 380 -2.54 1.67 -12.69
CA THR A 380 -1.73 0.64 -12.01
C THR A 380 -1.66 0.81 -10.49
N LYS A 381 -1.94 2.01 -9.96
CA LYS A 381 -1.78 2.34 -8.53
C LYS A 381 -3.09 2.48 -7.77
N TYR A 382 -4.18 2.77 -8.47
CA TYR A 382 -5.46 3.08 -7.84
C TYR A 382 -5.90 1.96 -6.89
N ALA A 383 -5.81 0.70 -7.34
CA ALA A 383 -6.24 -0.46 -6.57
C ALA A 383 -5.39 -0.62 -5.31
N LEU A 384 -4.08 -0.50 -5.50
CA LEU A 384 -3.08 -0.62 -4.46
C LEU A 384 -3.26 0.41 -3.35
N MET A 385 -3.51 1.67 -3.72
CA MET A 385 -3.66 2.76 -2.77
C MET A 385 -5.03 2.74 -2.08
N LEU A 386 -6.11 2.35 -2.77
CA LEU A 386 -7.44 2.33 -2.17
C LEU A 386 -7.70 1.08 -1.30
N THR A 387 -6.99 -0.03 -1.54
CA THR A 387 -7.18 -1.30 -0.79
C THR A 387 -7.07 -1.14 0.73
N PRO A 388 -6.08 -0.45 1.31
CA PRO A 388 -6.02 -0.20 2.76
C PRO A 388 -7.26 0.52 3.29
N VAL A 389 -7.79 1.49 2.54
CA VAL A 389 -8.99 2.27 2.90
C VAL A 389 -10.23 1.37 2.88
N ILE A 390 -10.38 0.56 1.82
CA ILE A 390 -11.45 -0.44 1.70
C ILE A 390 -11.42 -1.41 2.89
N ASN A 391 -10.23 -1.92 3.23
CA ASN A 391 -10.07 -2.84 4.35
C ASN A 391 -10.35 -2.17 5.70
N ALA A 392 -9.95 -0.91 5.89
CA ALA A 392 -10.26 -0.15 7.10
C ALA A 392 -11.77 0.04 7.30
N VAL A 393 -12.53 0.28 6.23
CA VAL A 393 -13.99 0.38 6.27
C VAL A 393 -14.66 -0.97 6.46
N LYS A 394 -14.22 -2.01 5.74
CA LYS A 394 -14.73 -3.38 5.90
C LYS A 394 -14.58 -3.88 7.33
N ASN A 395 -13.46 -3.59 8.00
CA ASN A 395 -13.25 -4.00 9.39
C ASN A 395 -14.23 -3.35 10.39
N LYS A 396 -14.89 -2.26 10.01
CA LYS A 396 -15.97 -1.63 10.81
C LYS A 396 -17.36 -2.20 10.49
N ILE A 397 -17.55 -2.77 9.31
CA ILE A 397 -18.81 -3.39 8.88
C ILE A 397 -18.82 -4.83 9.42
N SER A 398 -19.82 -5.18 10.24
CA SER A 398 -19.88 -6.47 10.94
C SER A 398 -19.73 -7.69 10.01
N TRP A 399 -19.06 -8.73 10.51
CA TRP A 399 -18.69 -9.99 9.82
C TRP A 399 -19.86 -10.85 9.29
N HIS A 400 -21.10 -10.40 9.45
CA HIS A 400 -22.30 -11.18 9.12
C HIS A 400 -22.71 -11.16 7.64
N TYR A 401 -22.00 -10.41 6.79
CA TYR A 401 -22.31 -10.29 5.36
C TYR A 401 -21.37 -11.12 4.49
N ASN A 402 -21.82 -11.49 3.29
CA ASN A 402 -21.00 -12.15 2.28
C ASN A 402 -19.75 -11.30 1.98
N LYS A 403 -18.56 -11.85 2.24
CA LYS A 403 -17.27 -11.14 2.15
C LYS A 403 -17.03 -10.53 0.77
N ARG A 404 -17.39 -11.26 -0.30
CA ARG A 404 -17.20 -10.81 -1.69
C ARG A 404 -18.16 -9.68 -2.06
N LEU A 405 -19.44 -9.81 -1.68
CA LEU A 405 -20.43 -8.76 -1.91
C LEU A 405 -20.08 -7.48 -1.13
N THR A 406 -19.66 -7.63 0.13
CA THR A 406 -19.22 -6.51 0.96
C THR A 406 -18.02 -5.80 0.34
N HIS A 407 -17.04 -6.57 -0.17
CA HIS A 407 -15.91 -6.00 -0.89
C HIS A 407 -16.36 -5.20 -2.12
N ILE A 408 -17.17 -5.80 -2.99
CA ILE A 408 -17.68 -5.13 -4.20
C ILE A 408 -18.43 -3.84 -3.85
N LEU A 409 -19.35 -3.88 -2.89
CA LEU A 409 -20.16 -2.72 -2.51
C LEU A 409 -19.31 -1.58 -1.91
N VAL A 410 -18.36 -1.91 -1.02
CA VAL A 410 -17.46 -0.91 -0.43
C VAL A 410 -16.53 -0.32 -1.50
N SER A 411 -15.97 -1.15 -2.39
CA SER A 411 -15.10 -0.70 -3.48
C SER A 411 -15.83 0.23 -4.45
N ILE A 412 -17.04 -0.12 -4.87
CA ILE A 412 -17.88 0.72 -5.74
C ILE A 412 -18.26 2.02 -5.02
N SER A 413 -18.68 1.95 -3.75
CA SER A 413 -19.03 3.14 -2.97
C SER A 413 -17.85 4.11 -2.81
N MET A 414 -16.66 3.58 -2.53
CA MET A 414 -15.43 4.39 -2.44
C MET A 414 -15.07 5.02 -3.78
N LEU A 415 -15.16 4.25 -4.88
CA LEU A 415 -14.89 4.75 -6.23
C LEU A 415 -15.87 5.87 -6.64
N ILE A 416 -17.17 5.72 -6.35
CA ILE A 416 -18.16 6.77 -6.61
C ILE A 416 -17.87 8.01 -5.74
N SER A 417 -17.53 7.83 -4.47
CA SER A 417 -17.24 8.96 -3.59
C SER A 417 -16.02 9.76 -4.06
N THR A 418 -14.96 9.08 -4.50
CA THR A 418 -13.73 9.71 -5.01
C THR A 418 -14.00 10.44 -6.33
N LEU A 419 -14.85 9.89 -7.21
CA LEU A 419 -15.34 10.57 -8.40
C LEU A 419 -16.11 11.85 -8.06
N ILE A 420 -17.01 11.82 -7.08
CA ILE A 420 -17.77 13.02 -6.66
C ILE A 420 -16.81 14.12 -6.20
N VAL A 421 -15.81 13.78 -5.37
CA VAL A 421 -14.82 14.77 -4.91
C VAL A 421 -13.97 15.30 -6.08
N ALA A 422 -13.55 14.43 -7.00
CA ALA A 422 -12.75 14.82 -8.17
C ALA A 422 -13.50 15.79 -9.09
N VAL A 423 -14.81 15.59 -9.28
CA VAL A 423 -15.66 16.47 -10.09
C VAL A 423 -15.99 17.78 -9.35
N ALA A 424 -16.17 17.72 -8.03
CA ALA A 424 -16.50 18.89 -7.23
C ALA A 424 -15.30 19.85 -7.04
N ILE A 425 -14.08 19.31 -6.95
CA ILE A 425 -12.85 20.08 -6.73
C ILE A 425 -11.80 19.66 -7.77
N PRO A 426 -11.95 20.04 -9.07
CA PRO A 426 -11.05 19.65 -10.15
C PRO A 426 -9.74 20.47 -10.15
N LEU A 427 -9.18 20.75 -8.96
CA LEU A 427 -8.02 21.60 -8.75
C LEU A 427 -6.81 20.76 -8.35
N PHE A 428 -6.21 20.07 -9.33
CA PHE A 428 -5.14 19.09 -9.10
C PHE A 428 -3.98 19.65 -8.25
N GLY A 429 -3.41 20.80 -8.64
CA GLY A 429 -2.25 21.39 -7.95
C GLY A 429 -2.52 21.71 -6.49
N TYR A 430 -3.64 22.36 -6.19
CA TYR A 430 -4.00 22.74 -4.82
C TYR A 430 -4.39 21.53 -3.97
N LEU A 431 -5.08 20.54 -4.55
CA LEU A 431 -5.37 19.28 -3.86
C LEU A 431 -4.08 18.54 -3.48
N MET A 432 -3.14 18.40 -4.41
CA MET A 432 -1.86 17.72 -4.13
C MET A 432 -1.00 18.50 -3.12
N SER A 433 -1.03 19.83 -3.16
CA SER A 433 -0.40 20.67 -2.15
C SER A 433 -1.04 20.47 -0.76
N LEU A 434 -2.38 20.41 -0.67
CA LEU A 434 -3.08 20.16 0.59
C LEU A 434 -2.75 18.77 1.17
N ILE A 435 -2.77 17.73 0.33
CA ILE A 435 -2.38 16.37 0.72
C ILE A 435 -0.95 16.37 1.24
N GLY A 436 -0.02 16.98 0.49
CA GLY A 436 1.38 17.07 0.86
C GLY A 436 1.60 17.77 2.19
N ALA A 437 0.99 18.95 2.38
CA ALA A 437 1.12 19.76 3.58
C ALA A 437 0.57 19.06 4.81
N LEU A 438 -0.66 18.55 4.73
CA LEU A 438 -1.36 18.04 5.92
C LEU A 438 -1.09 16.55 6.13
N LEU A 439 -1.37 15.74 5.12
CA LEU A 439 -1.48 14.30 5.26
C LEU A 439 -0.12 13.63 5.11
N SER A 440 0.63 13.97 4.05
CA SER A 440 1.95 13.41 3.82
C SER A 440 2.97 13.84 4.88
N VAL A 441 3.00 15.11 5.28
CA VAL A 441 3.85 15.53 6.41
C VAL A 441 3.45 14.84 7.71
N SER A 442 2.15 14.70 7.99
CA SER A 442 1.70 13.97 9.19
C SER A 442 2.14 12.51 9.16
N ALA A 443 1.85 11.78 8.08
CA ALA A 443 2.13 10.35 7.95
C ALA A 443 3.63 10.05 7.76
N SER A 444 4.35 10.86 7.00
CA SER A 444 5.71 10.56 6.56
C SER A 444 6.80 11.27 7.36
N ILE A 445 6.46 12.37 8.06
CA ILE A 445 7.42 13.13 8.87
C ILE A 445 7.08 13.06 10.36
N LEU A 446 5.89 13.50 10.76
CA LEU A 446 5.54 13.66 12.17
C LEU A 446 5.32 12.31 12.87
N VAL A 447 4.51 11.42 12.30
CA VAL A 447 4.18 10.11 12.91
C VAL A 447 5.43 9.26 13.17
N PRO A 448 6.34 9.01 12.20
CA PRO A 448 7.53 8.22 12.45
C PRO A 448 8.43 8.84 13.52
N SER A 449 8.64 10.16 13.48
CA SER A 449 9.51 10.87 14.42
C SER A 449 9.00 10.80 15.85
N VAL A 450 7.71 11.12 16.04
CA VAL A 450 7.07 11.12 17.37
C VAL A 450 6.95 9.69 17.92
N CYS A 451 6.54 8.72 17.10
CA CYS A 451 6.44 7.34 17.54
C CYS A 451 7.82 6.75 17.86
N TYR A 452 8.84 7.03 17.05
CA TYR A 452 10.19 6.57 17.31
C TYR A 452 10.74 7.12 18.64
N LEU A 453 10.61 8.42 18.89
CA LEU A 453 11.04 9.03 20.16
C LEU A 453 10.36 8.36 21.35
N LYS A 454 9.07 8.04 21.23
CA LYS A 454 8.30 7.39 22.29
C LYS A 454 8.69 5.92 22.50
N ILE A 455 8.88 5.15 21.44
CA ILE A 455 9.19 3.71 21.50
C ILE A 455 10.65 3.49 21.95
N SER A 456 11.59 4.24 21.40
CA SER A 456 13.03 4.09 21.70
C SER A 456 13.45 4.67 23.05
N GLY A 457 12.65 5.57 23.63
CA GLY A 457 13.05 6.35 24.80
C GLY A 457 14.13 7.40 24.50
N ALA A 458 14.46 7.65 23.22
CA ALA A 458 15.50 8.60 22.82
C ALA A 458 15.24 10.03 23.32
N TYR A 459 13.98 10.38 23.64
CA TYR A 459 13.63 11.67 24.26
C TYR A 459 14.26 11.88 25.65
N GLN A 460 14.77 10.84 26.32
CA GLN A 460 15.41 10.94 27.64
C GLN A 460 16.92 11.17 27.55
N ARG A 461 17.54 10.98 26.39
CA ARG A 461 19.00 11.07 26.20
C ARG A 461 19.34 12.26 25.34
N PHE A 462 19.99 13.26 25.92
CA PHE A 462 20.46 14.41 25.15
C PHE A 462 21.56 13.96 24.17
N GLY A 463 21.33 14.13 22.86
CA GLY A 463 22.24 13.67 21.82
C GLY A 463 21.82 14.16 20.43
N SER A 464 22.68 13.93 19.43
CA SER A 464 22.45 14.36 18.05
C SER A 464 21.15 13.80 17.46
N GLU A 465 20.80 12.56 17.79
CA GLU A 465 19.56 11.91 17.34
C GLU A 465 18.31 12.63 17.87
N MET A 466 18.32 13.09 19.12
CA MET A 466 17.23 13.90 19.68
C MET A 466 17.09 15.22 18.92
N ILE A 467 18.20 15.96 18.74
CA ILE A 467 18.20 17.27 18.08
C ILE A 467 17.68 17.16 16.65
N ILE A 468 18.13 16.15 15.90
CA ILE A 468 17.69 15.90 14.53
C ILE A 468 16.18 15.60 14.49
N ASN A 469 15.68 14.70 15.35
CA ASN A 469 14.26 14.38 15.41
C ASN A 469 13.39 15.60 15.75
N TYR A 470 13.77 16.40 16.75
CA TYR A 470 13.02 17.62 17.08
C TYR A 470 13.06 18.65 15.96
N SER A 471 14.19 18.80 15.27
CA SER A 471 14.30 19.71 14.12
C SER A 471 13.37 19.29 12.99
N ILE A 472 13.29 17.98 12.70
CA ILE A 472 12.38 17.42 11.69
C ILE A 472 10.91 17.60 12.10
N ILE A 473 10.58 17.43 13.39
CA ILE A 473 9.24 17.67 13.91
C ILE A 473 8.85 19.14 13.74
N ILE A 474 9.72 20.08 14.14
CA ILE A 474 9.45 21.52 14.00
C ILE A 474 9.25 21.89 12.52
N MET A 475 10.14 21.41 11.64
CA MET A 475 10.00 21.61 10.20
C MET A 475 8.66 21.07 9.69
N GLY A 476 8.29 19.83 10.07
CA GLY A 476 7.01 19.23 9.69
C GLY A 476 5.81 20.05 10.17
N VAL A 477 5.81 20.52 11.43
CA VAL A 477 4.72 21.35 11.96
C VAL A 477 4.59 22.67 11.18
N ILE A 478 5.71 23.32 10.84
CA ILE A 478 5.69 24.55 10.04
C ILE A 478 5.10 24.28 8.65
N ILE A 479 5.54 23.22 7.97
CA ILE A 479 5.02 22.85 6.64
C ILE A 479 3.52 22.55 6.72
N ALA A 480 3.08 21.80 7.73
CA ALA A 480 1.68 21.46 7.89
C ALA A 480 0.82 22.70 8.12
N VAL A 481 1.20 23.59 9.05
CA VAL A 481 0.40 24.78 9.34
C VAL A 481 0.38 25.75 8.16
N VAL A 482 1.55 26.12 7.64
CA VAL A 482 1.65 27.14 6.58
C VAL A 482 1.14 26.61 5.24
N GLY A 483 1.51 25.37 4.88
CA GLY A 483 1.10 24.75 3.63
C GLY A 483 -0.40 24.47 3.56
N THR A 484 -0.99 23.95 4.65
CA THR A 484 -2.44 23.72 4.73
C THR A 484 -3.22 25.03 4.66
N TYR A 485 -2.80 26.05 5.40
CA TYR A 485 -3.44 27.37 5.33
C TYR A 485 -3.43 27.92 3.89
N THR A 486 -2.25 27.92 3.25
CA THR A 486 -2.09 28.43 1.88
C THR A 486 -2.96 27.65 0.90
N SER A 487 -2.93 26.31 0.96
CA SER A 487 -3.67 25.46 0.02
C SER A 487 -5.19 25.57 0.21
N LEU A 488 -5.68 25.73 1.46
CA LEU A 488 -7.10 25.95 1.71
C LEU A 488 -7.59 27.30 1.19
N VAL A 489 -6.79 28.36 1.39
CA VAL A 489 -7.10 29.69 0.85
C VAL A 489 -7.16 29.62 -0.69
N ASP A 490 -6.19 28.96 -1.32
CA ASP A 490 -6.17 28.80 -2.79
C ASP A 490 -7.36 27.98 -3.30
N ILE A 491 -7.75 26.90 -2.62
CA ILE A 491 -8.95 26.12 -2.98
C ILE A 491 -10.21 26.98 -2.88
N VAL A 492 -10.39 27.70 -1.76
CA VAL A 492 -11.60 28.51 -1.54
C VAL A 492 -11.70 29.67 -2.55
N HIS A 493 -10.58 30.26 -2.96
CA HIS A 493 -10.57 31.34 -3.95
C HIS A 493 -10.79 30.89 -5.40
N ASN A 494 -10.54 29.61 -5.71
CA ASN A 494 -10.61 29.07 -7.07
C ASN A 494 -11.75 28.04 -7.26
N LEU A 495 -12.59 27.84 -6.24
CA LEU A 495 -13.90 27.18 -6.33
C LEU A 495 -14.96 28.21 -6.74
#